data_AF-A0A442T2H7-F1
#
_entry.id   AF-A0A442T2H7-F1
#
_cell.length_a   1.000
_cell.length_b   1.000
_cell.length_c   1.000
_cell.angle_alpha   90.00
_cell.angle_beta   90.00
_cell.angle_gamma   90.00
#
_symmetry.space_group_name_H-M   'P 1'
#
loop_
_entity.id
_entity.type
_entity.pdbx_description
1 polymer ?
#
loop_
_entity_poly.entity_id
_entity_poly.type
_entity_poly.pdbx_seq_one_letter_code
_entity_poly.pdbx_strand_id
1 'polypeptide(L)'
;MKKHVDRAIMLNPNDADSLANASYMLAMYGDGEKAVACGEAAMRLNPRYADWYIAFQATALFTARRHPEALAARIRVPDYFIDSTFFGAAILAKLDRLAEAKLWAEKAVARLKARPGGVEQAAKGCIQLLLDNNPFRRQEDRDHFAEAMHMAGVPG
;
A
#
# COMPACT_ATOMS: atom_id res chain seq x y z
N MET A 1 -10.17 16.25 -6.25
CA MET A 1 -9.96 14.80 -6.02
C MET A 1 -10.68 14.24 -4.80
N LYS A 2 -10.40 14.62 -3.54
CA LYS A 2 -11.18 14.15 -2.35
C LYS A 2 -12.70 14.33 -2.50
N LYS A 3 -13.12 15.51 -2.98
CA LYS A 3 -14.52 15.79 -3.34
C LYS A 3 -15.09 14.86 -4.43
N HIS A 4 -14.26 14.35 -5.33
CA HIS A 4 -14.70 13.40 -6.37
C HIS A 4 -14.87 11.98 -5.80
N VAL A 5 -13.99 11.56 -4.89
CA VAL A 5 -14.14 10.28 -4.18
C VAL A 5 -15.40 10.30 -3.30
N ASP A 6 -15.58 11.35 -2.50
CA ASP A 6 -16.78 11.53 -1.68
C ASP A 6 -18.06 11.56 -2.55
N ARG A 7 -18.01 12.23 -3.70
CA ARG A 7 -19.13 12.28 -4.65
C ARG A 7 -19.39 10.92 -5.31
N ALA A 8 -18.36 10.18 -5.70
CA ALA A 8 -18.50 8.86 -6.31
C ALA A 8 -19.15 7.86 -5.34
N ILE A 9 -18.70 7.84 -4.08
CA ILE A 9 -19.30 7.02 -3.01
C ILE A 9 -20.78 7.39 -2.83
N MET A 10 -21.12 8.68 -2.83
CA MET A 10 -22.52 9.12 -2.69
C MET A 10 -23.40 8.73 -3.88
N LEU A 11 -22.84 8.69 -5.09
CA LEU A 11 -23.60 8.38 -6.31
C LEU A 11 -23.91 6.89 -6.43
N ASN A 12 -23.01 6.01 -5.96
CA ASN A 12 -23.25 4.58 -5.92
C ASN A 12 -22.61 3.95 -4.68
N PRO A 13 -23.29 4.01 -3.52
CA PRO A 13 -22.74 3.51 -2.26
C PRO A 13 -22.67 1.97 -2.18
N ASN A 14 -23.23 1.26 -3.17
CA ASN A 14 -23.28 -0.20 -3.20
C ASN A 14 -22.39 -0.81 -4.30
N ASP A 15 -21.58 0.00 -4.99
CA ASP A 15 -20.58 -0.52 -5.92
C ASP A 15 -19.29 -0.88 -5.20
N ALA A 16 -19.04 -2.19 -5.10
CA ALA A 16 -17.89 -2.74 -4.40
C ALA A 16 -16.56 -2.28 -5.03
N ASP A 17 -16.48 -2.21 -6.37
CA ASP A 17 -15.26 -1.81 -7.06
C ASP A 17 -14.95 -0.33 -6.81
N SER A 18 -15.95 0.55 -6.87
CA SER A 18 -15.79 1.97 -6.53
C SER A 18 -15.36 2.17 -5.07
N LEU A 19 -15.93 1.40 -4.13
CA LEU A 19 -15.55 1.48 -2.72
C LEU A 19 -14.12 0.99 -2.47
N ALA A 20 -13.68 -0.07 -3.14
CA ALA A 20 -12.31 -0.56 -3.05
C ALA A 20 -11.32 0.47 -3.64
N ASN A 21 -11.63 1.07 -4.79
CA ASN A 21 -10.82 2.16 -5.35
C ASN A 21 -10.80 3.39 -4.43
N ALA A 22 -11.95 3.73 -3.84
CA ALA A 22 -12.04 4.82 -2.86
C ALA A 22 -11.18 4.56 -1.62
N SER A 23 -11.09 3.31 -1.15
CA SER A 23 -10.19 2.90 -0.06
C SER A 23 -8.75 3.30 -0.38
N TYR A 24 -8.21 2.87 -1.52
CA TYR A 24 -6.85 3.21 -1.93
C TYR A 24 -6.62 4.73 -2.04
N MET A 25 -7.56 5.43 -2.69
CA MET A 25 -7.46 6.88 -2.87
C MET A 25 -7.51 7.64 -1.54
N LEU A 26 -8.39 7.25 -0.61
CA LEU A 26 -8.46 7.85 0.73
C LEU A 26 -7.18 7.58 1.53
N ALA A 27 -6.60 6.38 1.39
CA ALA A 27 -5.33 6.04 2.01
C ALA A 27 -4.19 6.95 1.51
N MET A 28 -4.11 7.20 0.20
CA MET A 28 -3.12 8.14 -0.34
C MET A 28 -3.38 9.60 0.09
N TYR A 29 -4.62 9.97 0.42
CA TYR A 29 -4.96 11.30 0.93
C TYR A 29 -4.76 11.46 2.45
N GLY A 30 -4.35 10.37 3.11
CA GLY A 30 -4.12 10.30 4.56
C GLY A 30 -5.38 10.15 5.41
N ASP A 31 -6.52 9.84 4.79
CA ASP A 31 -7.77 9.54 5.50
C ASP A 31 -7.84 8.03 5.82
N GLY A 32 -6.84 7.51 6.53
CA GLY A 32 -6.62 6.07 6.75
C GLY A 32 -7.83 5.32 7.31
N GLU A 33 -8.45 5.78 8.39
CA GLU A 33 -9.62 5.09 8.97
C GLU A 33 -10.82 5.07 8.02
N LYS A 34 -11.04 6.15 7.27
CA LYS A 34 -12.11 6.19 6.26
C LYS A 34 -11.80 5.25 5.09
N ALA A 35 -10.53 5.14 4.70
CA ALA A 35 -10.07 4.20 3.70
C ALA A 35 -10.34 2.75 4.12
N VAL A 36 -10.02 2.40 5.38
CA VAL A 36 -10.29 1.08 5.95
C VAL A 36 -11.78 0.76 5.89
N ALA A 37 -12.65 1.69 6.32
CA ALA A 37 -14.10 1.49 6.28
C ALA A 37 -14.63 1.27 4.85
N CYS A 38 -14.08 1.97 3.85
CA CYS A 38 -14.47 1.77 2.45
C CYS A 38 -14.05 0.39 1.94
N GLY A 39 -12.84 -0.08 2.26
CA GLY A 39 -12.36 -1.38 1.83
C GLY A 39 -13.10 -2.54 2.51
N GLU A 40 -13.44 -2.41 3.80
CA GLU A 40 -14.32 -3.35 4.51
C GLU A 40 -15.72 -3.43 3.90
N ALA A 41 -16.31 -2.27 3.57
CA ALA A 41 -17.60 -2.21 2.90
C ALA A 41 -17.56 -2.87 1.52
N ALA A 42 -16.51 -2.60 0.72
CA ALA A 42 -16.31 -3.22 -0.58
C ALA A 42 -16.24 -4.75 -0.49
N MET A 43 -15.43 -5.28 0.43
CA MET A 43 -15.27 -6.72 0.64
C MET A 43 -16.54 -7.40 1.16
N ARG A 44 -17.36 -6.69 1.95
CA ARG A 44 -18.67 -7.17 2.42
C ARG A 44 -19.71 -7.23 1.30
N LEU A 45 -19.70 -6.26 0.39
CA LEU A 45 -20.62 -6.19 -0.76
C LEU A 45 -20.29 -7.22 -1.83
N ASN A 46 -19.01 -7.53 -2.04
CA ASN A 46 -18.57 -8.57 -2.95
C ASN A 46 -17.78 -9.67 -2.22
N PRO A 47 -18.41 -10.72 -1.69
CA PRO A 47 -17.72 -11.82 -1.03
C PRO A 47 -16.74 -12.62 -1.91
N ARG A 48 -16.77 -12.40 -3.24
CA ARG A 48 -15.88 -13.01 -4.23
C ARG A 48 -14.99 -11.96 -4.90
N TYR A 49 -14.47 -11.04 -4.09
CA TYR A 49 -13.58 -9.98 -4.54
C TYR A 49 -12.25 -10.53 -5.09
N ALA A 50 -11.63 -9.75 -5.97
CA ALA A 50 -10.29 -10.03 -6.47
C ALA A 50 -9.21 -9.58 -5.46
N ASP A 51 -8.02 -10.17 -5.56
CA ASP A 51 -6.92 -9.96 -4.60
C ASP A 51 -6.51 -8.48 -4.40
N TRP A 52 -6.75 -7.63 -5.41
CA TRP A 52 -6.45 -6.20 -5.33
C TRP A 52 -7.29 -5.47 -4.26
N TYR A 53 -8.47 -5.98 -3.89
CA TYR A 53 -9.25 -5.45 -2.77
C TYR A 53 -8.47 -5.58 -1.46
N ILE A 54 -7.86 -6.75 -1.23
CA ILE A 54 -7.06 -7.00 -0.03
C ILE A 54 -5.79 -6.13 -0.07
N ALA A 55 -5.18 -5.95 -1.25
CA ALA A 55 -4.01 -5.08 -1.40
C ALA A 55 -4.32 -3.64 -1.01
N PHE A 56 -5.45 -3.10 -1.47
CA PHE A 56 -5.93 -1.76 -1.11
C PHE A 56 -6.28 -1.65 0.37
N GLN A 57 -6.94 -2.66 0.94
CA GLN A 57 -7.20 -2.72 2.37
C GLN A 57 -5.91 -2.73 3.20
N ALA A 58 -4.90 -3.50 2.80
CA ALA A 58 -3.62 -3.54 3.50
C ALA A 58 -2.91 -2.17 3.44
N THR A 59 -2.99 -1.47 2.31
CA THR A 59 -2.49 -0.09 2.20
C THR A 59 -3.27 0.89 3.09
N ALA A 60 -4.60 0.78 3.14
CA ALA A 60 -5.44 1.58 4.02
C ALA A 60 -5.11 1.38 5.50
N LEU A 61 -4.95 0.12 5.93
CA LEU A 61 -4.55 -0.25 7.29
C LEU A 61 -3.15 0.27 7.63
N PHE A 62 -2.20 0.23 6.68
CA PHE A 62 -0.87 0.81 6.87
C PHE A 62 -0.93 2.33 7.05
N THR A 63 -1.67 3.05 6.20
CA THR A 63 -1.90 4.50 6.38
C THR A 63 -2.57 4.79 7.72
N ALA A 64 -3.51 3.97 8.15
CA ALA A 64 -4.16 4.09 9.47
C ALA A 64 -3.27 3.69 10.66
N ARG A 65 -2.00 3.32 10.42
CA ARG A 65 -1.03 2.83 11.43
C ARG A 65 -1.48 1.53 12.14
N ARG A 66 -2.39 0.77 11.53
CA ARG A 66 -2.86 -0.54 11.99
C ARG A 66 -1.96 -1.65 11.45
N HIS A 67 -0.67 -1.60 11.79
CA HIS A 67 0.36 -2.44 11.19
C HIS A 67 0.14 -3.96 11.34
N PRO A 68 -0.30 -4.50 12.50
CA PRO A 68 -0.56 -5.94 12.62
C PRO A 68 -1.64 -6.44 11.65
N GLU A 69 -2.72 -5.67 11.50
CA GLU A 69 -3.83 -5.98 10.60
C GLU A 69 -3.42 -5.79 9.15
N ALA A 70 -2.64 -4.74 8.85
CA ALA A 70 -2.06 -4.53 7.54
C ALA A 70 -1.21 -5.73 7.12
N LEU A 71 -0.42 -6.31 8.05
CA LEU A 71 0.38 -7.50 7.77
C LEU A 71 -0.51 -8.71 7.51
N ALA A 72 -1.51 -8.94 8.36
CA ALA A 72 -2.46 -10.06 8.23
C ALA A 72 -3.21 -10.01 6.88
N ALA A 73 -3.58 -8.81 6.43
CA ALA A 73 -4.14 -8.62 5.09
C ALA A 73 -3.08 -8.85 4.00
N ARG A 74 -1.89 -8.24 4.15
CA ARG A 74 -0.82 -8.28 3.14
C ARG A 74 -0.37 -9.70 2.80
N ILE A 75 -0.19 -10.57 3.80
CA ILE A 75 0.29 -11.94 3.58
C ILE A 75 -0.73 -12.83 2.83
N ARG A 76 -1.99 -12.42 2.74
CA ARG A 76 -3.04 -13.11 1.98
C ARG A 76 -2.98 -12.82 0.49
N VAL A 77 -2.25 -11.77 0.09
CA VAL A 77 -2.21 -11.31 -1.30
C VAL A 77 -0.98 -11.92 -1.97
N PRO A 78 -1.16 -12.66 -3.08
CA PRO A 78 -0.02 -13.12 -3.86
C PRO A 78 0.76 -11.93 -4.41
N ASP A 79 2.05 -12.15 -4.58
CA ASP A 79 3.00 -11.09 -4.88
C ASP A 79 2.95 -10.71 -6.38
N TYR A 80 1.82 -10.14 -6.84
CA TYR A 80 1.59 -9.75 -8.24
C TYR A 80 2.02 -8.30 -8.53
N PHE A 81 1.92 -7.41 -7.53
CA PHE A 81 2.28 -6.00 -7.67
C PHE A 81 3.57 -5.72 -6.90
N ILE A 82 4.59 -5.15 -7.55
CA ILE A 82 5.88 -4.84 -6.88
C ILE A 82 5.69 -3.94 -5.66
N ASP A 83 4.81 -2.95 -5.78
CA ASP A 83 4.48 -2.05 -4.67
C ASP A 83 3.93 -2.84 -3.47
N SER A 84 3.22 -3.94 -3.71
CA SER A 84 2.72 -4.80 -2.64
C SER A 84 3.84 -5.48 -1.85
N THR A 85 4.94 -5.89 -2.48
CA THR A 85 6.10 -6.43 -1.78
C THR A 85 6.78 -5.36 -0.92
N PHE A 86 6.93 -4.14 -1.45
CA PHE A 86 7.49 -3.01 -0.72
C PHE A 86 6.62 -2.59 0.47
N PHE A 87 5.30 -2.50 0.31
CA PHE A 87 4.40 -2.27 1.44
C PHE A 87 4.51 -3.37 2.50
N GLY A 88 4.70 -4.64 2.10
CA GLY A 88 4.96 -5.73 3.05
C GLY A 88 6.24 -5.53 3.87
N ALA A 89 7.34 -5.14 3.20
CA ALA A 89 8.58 -4.77 3.88
C ALA A 89 8.37 -3.58 4.85
N ALA A 90 7.61 -2.56 4.42
CA ALA A 90 7.27 -1.39 5.24
C ALA A 90 6.53 -1.80 6.52
N ILE A 91 5.51 -2.63 6.37
CA ILE A 91 4.67 -3.10 7.47
C ILE A 91 5.50 -3.90 8.46
N LEU A 92 6.34 -4.83 7.98
CA LEU A 92 7.24 -5.62 8.83
C LEU A 92 8.23 -4.73 9.58
N ALA A 93 8.79 -3.72 8.93
CA ALA A 93 9.69 -2.77 9.57
C ALA A 93 9.00 -1.98 10.68
N LYS A 94 7.77 -1.49 10.44
CA LYS A 94 6.97 -0.79 11.47
C LYS A 94 6.47 -1.69 12.60
N LEU A 95 6.61 -3.00 12.45
CA LEU A 95 6.39 -4.01 13.50
C LEU A 95 7.70 -4.46 14.18
N ASP A 96 8.82 -3.80 13.89
CA ASP A 96 10.17 -4.14 14.39
C ASP A 96 10.65 -5.56 13.98
N ARG A 97 10.05 -6.14 12.94
CA ARG A 97 10.44 -7.43 12.37
C ARG A 97 11.52 -7.24 11.31
N LEU A 98 12.62 -6.60 11.70
CA LEU A 98 13.62 -6.03 10.77
C LEU A 98 14.29 -7.07 9.86
N ALA A 99 14.57 -8.28 10.37
CA ALA A 99 15.16 -9.36 9.56
C ALA A 99 14.23 -9.79 8.42
N GLU A 100 12.93 -9.91 8.70
CA GLU A 100 11.93 -10.26 7.70
C GLU A 100 11.65 -9.08 6.76
N ALA A 101 11.60 -7.86 7.29
CA ALA A 101 11.47 -6.64 6.50
C ALA A 101 12.57 -6.54 5.44
N LYS A 102 13.82 -6.82 5.84
CA LYS A 102 14.98 -6.85 4.93
C LYS A 102 14.83 -7.90 3.83
N LEU A 103 14.43 -9.12 4.18
CA LEU A 103 14.21 -10.17 3.18
C LEU A 103 13.13 -9.78 2.16
N TRP A 104 12.05 -9.16 2.62
CA TRP A 104 10.98 -8.68 1.75
C TRP A 104 11.44 -7.51 0.87
N ALA A 105 12.24 -6.59 1.42
CA ALA A 105 12.84 -5.49 0.67
C ALA A 105 13.79 -5.98 -0.43
N GLU A 106 14.67 -6.93 -0.11
CA GLU A 106 15.59 -7.54 -1.08
C GLU A 106 14.83 -8.23 -2.21
N LYS A 107 13.77 -8.99 -1.87
CA LYS A 107 12.89 -9.61 -2.86
C LYS A 107 12.20 -8.58 -3.76
N ALA A 108 11.73 -7.47 -3.18
CA ALA A 108 11.07 -6.39 -3.91
C ALA A 108 12.04 -5.71 -4.90
N VAL A 109 13.25 -5.38 -4.45
CA VAL A 109 14.30 -4.78 -5.27
C VAL A 109 14.76 -5.73 -6.38
N ALA A 110 14.91 -7.02 -6.10
CA ALA A 110 15.27 -8.01 -7.12
C ALA A 110 14.22 -8.08 -8.24
N ARG A 111 12.93 -8.04 -7.87
CA ARG A 111 11.82 -8.02 -8.83
C ARG A 111 11.74 -6.74 -9.63
N LEU A 112 12.03 -5.59 -9.01
CA LEU A 112 12.14 -4.32 -9.72
C LEU A 112 13.22 -4.42 -10.80
N LYS A 113 14.42 -4.86 -10.43
CA LYS A 113 15.56 -5.03 -11.36
C LYS A 113 15.30 -6.02 -12.49
N ALA A 114 14.44 -7.02 -12.29
CA ALA A 114 14.09 -8.00 -13.32
C ALA A 114 13.17 -7.45 -14.43
N ARG A 115 12.56 -6.27 -14.25
CA ARG A 115 11.71 -5.64 -15.27
C ARG A 115 12.55 -4.85 -16.29
N PRO A 116 12.07 -4.69 -17.53
CA PRO A 116 12.72 -3.78 -18.49
C PRO A 116 12.86 -2.37 -17.92
N GLY A 117 14.08 -1.82 -17.92
CA GLY A 117 14.39 -0.51 -17.33
C GLY A 117 14.46 -0.48 -15.80
N GLY A 118 14.27 -1.63 -15.14
CA GLY A 118 14.17 -1.73 -13.68
C GLY A 118 15.50 -1.57 -12.96
N VAL A 119 16.62 -1.91 -13.60
CA VAL A 119 17.97 -1.68 -13.06
C VAL A 119 18.26 -0.19 -12.97
N GLU A 120 17.96 0.55 -14.03
CA GLU A 120 18.13 2.00 -14.10
C GLU A 120 17.19 2.72 -13.13
N GLN A 121 15.96 2.23 -12.97
CA GLN A 121 15.02 2.74 -11.97
C GLN A 121 15.53 2.51 -10.54
N ALA A 122 16.00 1.29 -10.23
CA ALA A 122 16.53 0.98 -8.91
C ALA A 122 17.79 1.80 -8.57
N ALA A 123 18.62 2.11 -9.58
CA ALA A 123 19.83 2.92 -9.42
C ALA A 123 19.55 4.40 -9.12
N LYS A 124 18.34 4.91 -9.39
CA LYS A 124 17.94 6.30 -9.11
C LYS A 124 17.44 6.52 -7.67
N GLY A 125 17.49 5.50 -6.83
CA GLY A 125 16.98 5.52 -5.46
C GLY A 125 15.62 4.82 -5.37
N CYS A 126 15.59 3.65 -4.75
CA CYS A 126 14.38 2.83 -4.66
C CYS A 126 13.29 3.51 -3.82
N ILE A 127 13.68 4.21 -2.76
CA ILE A 127 12.74 4.89 -1.87
C ILE A 127 12.05 6.04 -2.59
N GLN A 128 12.82 6.88 -3.31
CA GLN A 128 12.25 7.98 -4.08
C GLN A 128 11.31 7.48 -5.18
N LEU A 129 11.71 6.44 -5.91
CA LEU A 129 10.86 5.80 -6.93
C LEU A 129 9.51 5.36 -6.35
N LEU A 130 9.52 4.74 -5.15
CA LEU A 130 8.29 4.30 -4.51
C LEU A 130 7.41 5.46 -4.04
N LEU A 131 8.01 6.54 -3.54
CA LEU A 131 7.30 7.77 -3.15
C LEU A 131 6.72 8.52 -4.35
N ASP A 132 7.29 8.36 -5.54
CA ASP A 132 6.77 8.92 -6.79
C ASP A 132 5.60 8.09 -7.33
N ASN A 133 5.67 6.76 -7.19
CA ASN A 133 4.60 5.85 -7.60
C ASN A 133 3.40 5.84 -6.63
N ASN A 134 3.63 6.18 -5.36
CA ASN A 134 2.60 6.23 -4.32
C ASN A 134 2.34 7.69 -3.94
N PRO A 135 1.28 8.33 -4.46
CA PRO A 135 1.05 9.76 -4.33
C PRO A 135 0.47 10.12 -2.94
N PHE A 136 1.18 9.78 -1.87
CA PHE A 136 0.86 10.22 -0.52
C PHE A 136 0.77 11.74 -0.49
N ARG A 137 -0.40 12.25 -0.12
CA ARG A 137 -0.67 13.69 -0.07
C ARG A 137 -0.12 14.34 1.19
N ARG A 138 -0.16 13.62 2.32
CA ARG A 138 0.33 14.14 3.61
C ARG A 138 1.80 13.82 3.74
N GLN A 139 2.57 14.81 4.18
CA GLN A 139 4.01 14.65 4.41
C GLN A 139 4.28 13.56 5.47
N GLU A 140 3.47 13.52 6.52
CA GLU A 140 3.55 12.53 7.59
C GLU A 140 3.46 11.07 7.08
N ASP A 141 2.63 10.83 6.06
CA ASP A 141 2.50 9.49 5.44
C ASP A 141 3.68 9.17 4.53
N ARG A 142 4.21 10.17 3.81
CA ARG A 142 5.45 10.05 3.02
C ARG A 142 6.62 9.68 3.93
N ASP A 143 6.78 10.43 5.03
CA ASP A 143 7.86 10.22 6.00
C ASP A 143 7.73 8.86 6.68
N HIS A 144 6.52 8.48 7.08
CA HIS A 144 6.26 7.18 7.69
C HIS A 144 6.63 6.02 6.76
N PHE A 145 6.29 6.12 5.47
CA PHE A 145 6.64 5.11 4.49
C PHE A 145 8.15 5.09 4.18
N ALA A 146 8.78 6.27 3.99
CA ALA A 146 10.21 6.38 3.73
C ALA A 146 11.05 5.83 4.90
N GLU A 147 10.70 6.19 6.13
CA GLU A 147 11.32 5.68 7.35
C GLU A 147 11.19 4.15 7.42
N ALA A 148 10.01 3.60 7.12
CA ALA A 148 9.82 2.14 7.08
C ALA A 148 10.72 1.47 6.03
N MET A 149 10.92 2.09 4.87
CA MET A 149 11.82 1.58 3.83
C MET A 149 13.29 1.61 4.28
N HIS A 150 13.72 2.68 4.93
CA HIS A 150 15.06 2.77 5.50
C HIS A 150 15.28 1.70 6.58
N MET A 151 14.32 1.51 7.49
CA MET A 151 14.35 0.44 8.50
C MET A 151 14.40 -0.96 7.87
N ALA A 152 13.71 -1.17 6.74
CA ALA A 152 13.76 -2.41 5.98
C ALA A 152 15.07 -2.61 5.19
N GLY A 153 16.01 -1.66 5.26
CA GLY A 153 17.30 -1.74 4.56
C GLY A 153 17.19 -1.51 3.05
N VAL A 154 16.13 -0.86 2.57
CA VAL A 154 16.04 -0.42 1.18
C VAL A 154 17.11 0.66 0.94
N PRO A 155 17.94 0.54 -0.10
CA PRO A 155 18.93 1.57 -0.43
C PRO A 155 18.26 2.92 -0.71
N GLY A 156 18.89 3.99 -0.22
CA GLY A 156 18.52 5.38 -0.52
C GLY A 156 18.62 5.69 -2.01
#